data_AF-A0A7R9ISG4-F1
#
_entry.id   AF-A0A7R9ISG4-F1
#
_cell.length_a   1.000
_cell.length_b   1.000
_cell.length_c   1.000
_cell.angle_alpha   90.00
_cell.angle_beta   90.00
_cell.angle_gamma   90.00
#
_symmetry.space_group_name_H-M   'P 1'
#
loop_
_entity.id
_entity.type
_entity.pdbx_description
1 polymer ?
#
loop_
_entity_poly.entity_id
_entity_poly.type
_entity_poly.pdbx_seq_one_letter_code
_entity_poly.pdbx_strand_id
1 'polypeptide(L)'
;MTVLSIEEQFEWGNPDSSAVLSHIKQDNHIALLAKAVHRWRVKLSRAPVGVGAFSGMRVLVNVGKDRGDQFKRLILAGGGQVVSLSDWQTATMCLVDPSKVSLDKPISLASFATHNIPCVPTLFLNDYLVMDTPPSMSESAIPQYKEVCRQLKS
;
A
#
# COMPACT_ATOMS: atom_id res chain seq x y z
N MET A 1 30.21 2.04 -21.38
CA MET A 1 29.80 3.18 -20.53
C MET A 1 28.47 3.66 -21.05
N THR A 2 27.38 3.40 -20.33
CA THR A 2 26.05 3.90 -20.71
C THR A 2 25.96 5.32 -20.16
N VAL A 3 25.69 6.29 -21.02
CA VAL A 3 25.47 7.68 -20.59
C VAL A 3 24.07 7.74 -19.97
N LEU A 4 23.98 8.17 -18.70
CA LEU A 4 22.71 8.38 -18.02
C LEU A 4 21.93 9.51 -18.69
N SER A 5 20.61 9.35 -18.79
CA SER A 5 19.72 10.47 -19.15
C SER A 5 19.81 11.61 -18.12
N ILE A 6 19.36 12.81 -18.49
CA ILE A 6 19.35 13.96 -17.57
C ILE A 6 18.53 13.62 -16.32
N GLU A 7 17.36 13.00 -16.49
CA GLU A 7 16.52 12.58 -15.38
C GLU A 7 17.22 11.58 -14.46
N GLU A 8 17.93 10.60 -15.01
CA GLU A 8 18.66 9.60 -14.23
C GLU A 8 19.85 10.18 -13.47
N GLN A 9 20.48 11.27 -13.95
CA GLN A 9 21.59 11.91 -13.22
C GLN A 9 21.14 12.62 -11.94
N PHE A 10 19.87 13.02 -11.86
CA PHE A 10 19.29 13.73 -10.72
C PHE A 10 18.22 12.91 -10.00
N GLU A 11 18.07 11.63 -10.35
CA GLU A 11 17.04 10.77 -9.76
C GLU A 11 17.38 10.46 -8.29
N TRP A 12 16.45 10.82 -7.40
CA TRP A 12 16.61 10.54 -5.99
C TRP A 12 16.51 9.04 -5.70
N GLY A 13 17.57 8.48 -5.10
CA GLY A 13 17.67 7.05 -4.78
C GLY A 13 18.26 6.18 -5.88
N ASN A 14 18.60 6.76 -7.04
CA ASN A 14 19.42 6.07 -8.03
C ASN A 14 20.88 6.03 -7.54
N PRO A 15 21.49 4.84 -7.39
CA PRO A 15 22.89 4.71 -6.96
C PRO A 15 23.88 5.47 -7.86
N ASP A 16 23.59 5.55 -9.16
CA ASP A 16 24.47 6.19 -10.14
C ASP A 16 24.44 7.73 -10.05
N SER A 17 23.44 8.30 -9.37
CA SER A 17 23.29 9.75 -9.14
C SER A 17 24.01 10.23 -7.87
N SER A 18 24.64 9.32 -7.11
CA SER A 18 25.21 9.60 -5.79
C SER A 18 26.27 10.71 -5.79
N ALA A 19 27.06 10.84 -6.87
CA ALA A 19 28.04 11.91 -7.00
C ALA A 19 27.38 13.31 -7.04
N VAL A 20 26.28 13.44 -7.79
CA VAL A 20 25.52 14.70 -7.97
C VAL A 20 24.73 15.03 -6.71
N LEU A 21 24.15 14.01 -6.06
CA LEU A 21 23.27 14.17 -4.89
C LEU A 21 24.01 14.05 -3.54
N SER A 22 25.35 14.06 -3.55
CA SER A 22 26.21 13.87 -2.38
C SER A 22 25.98 14.86 -1.23
N HIS A 23 25.39 16.02 -1.51
CA HIS A 23 25.07 17.07 -0.55
C HIS A 23 23.76 16.81 0.24
N ILE A 24 22.94 15.84 -0.18
CA ILE A 24 21.70 15.48 0.51
C ILE A 24 22.06 14.65 1.75
N LYS A 25 21.78 15.20 2.94
CA LYS A 25 21.91 14.44 4.19
C LYS A 25 20.91 13.29 4.21
N GLN A 26 21.43 12.07 4.34
CA GLN A 26 20.64 10.85 4.42
C GLN A 26 20.61 10.39 5.87
N ASP A 27 19.46 10.44 6.51
CA ASP A 27 19.18 9.55 7.63
C ASP A 27 18.61 8.22 7.10
N ASN A 28 18.44 7.24 7.99
CA ASN A 28 17.97 5.91 7.61
C ASN A 28 16.59 5.94 6.91
N HIS A 29 15.70 6.86 7.30
CA HIS A 29 14.36 6.97 6.73
C HIS A 29 14.38 7.65 5.36
N ILE A 30 15.15 8.74 5.21
CA ILE A 30 15.37 9.42 3.93
C ILE A 30 16.01 8.46 2.91
N ALA A 31 16.98 7.66 3.33
CA ALA A 31 17.61 6.64 2.48
C ALA A 31 16.63 5.56 2.02
N LEU A 32 15.74 5.12 2.92
CA LEU A 32 14.71 4.13 2.61
C LEU A 32 13.71 4.68 1.59
N LEU A 33 13.26 5.94 1.76
CA LEU A 33 12.36 6.59 0.82
C LEU A 33 13.00 6.79 -0.56
N ALA A 34 14.26 7.26 -0.61
CA ALA A 34 15.00 7.43 -1.85
C ALA A 34 15.03 6.10 -2.63
N LYS A 35 15.45 5.02 -1.96
CA LYS A 35 15.49 3.68 -2.54
C LYS A 35 14.12 3.22 -3.05
N ALA A 36 13.06 3.47 -2.29
CA ALA A 36 11.70 3.11 -2.68
C ALA A 36 11.23 3.84 -3.95
N VAL A 37 11.51 5.14 -4.05
CA VAL A 37 11.17 5.96 -5.22
C VAL A 37 11.83 5.39 -6.47
N HIS A 38 13.16 5.21 -6.42
CA HIS A 38 13.91 4.65 -7.55
C HIS A 38 13.41 3.25 -7.94
N ARG A 39 13.20 2.37 -6.95
CA ARG A 39 12.68 1.01 -7.16
C ARG A 39 11.36 1.03 -7.92
N TRP A 40 10.40 1.86 -7.51
CA TRP A 40 9.10 1.93 -8.18
C TRP A 40 9.22 2.53 -9.57
N ARG A 41 10.03 3.57 -9.78
CA ARG A 41 10.23 4.14 -11.11
C ARG A 41 10.79 3.11 -12.09
N VAL A 42 11.85 2.39 -11.71
CA VAL A 42 12.47 1.35 -12.55
C VAL A 42 11.51 0.18 -12.80
N LYS A 43 10.73 -0.22 -11.79
CA LYS A 43 9.74 -1.29 -11.95
C LYS A 43 8.63 -0.89 -12.92
N LEU A 44 8.10 0.33 -12.79
CA LEU A 44 6.99 0.83 -13.59
C LEU A 44 7.40 1.25 -15.00
N SER A 45 8.64 1.66 -15.23
CA SER A 45 9.14 1.97 -16.59
C SER A 45 9.18 0.74 -17.51
N ARG A 46 9.19 -0.46 -16.92
CA ARG A 46 9.14 -1.75 -17.63
C ARG A 46 7.74 -2.36 -17.67
N ALA A 47 6.77 -1.74 -17.00
CA ALA A 47 5.41 -2.25 -16.92
C ALA A 47 4.56 -1.71 -18.09
N PRO A 48 3.46 -2.40 -18.44
CA PRO A 48 2.48 -1.86 -19.38
C PRO A 48 1.94 -0.50 -18.94
N VAL A 49 1.53 0.33 -19.91
CA VAL A 49 0.93 1.64 -19.65
C VAL A 49 -0.29 1.49 -18.75
N GLY A 50 -0.37 2.31 -17.71
CA GLY A 50 -1.47 2.30 -16.74
C GLY A 50 -1.29 1.32 -15.56
N VAL A 51 -0.21 0.53 -15.54
CA VAL A 51 0.16 -0.25 -14.35
C VAL A 51 0.81 0.68 -13.32
N GLY A 52 0.34 0.60 -12.08
CA GLY A 52 0.88 1.32 -10.94
C GLY A 52 1.21 0.39 -9.77
N ALA A 53 1.60 0.97 -8.64
CA ALA A 53 2.04 0.20 -7.48
C ALA A 53 0.98 -0.75 -6.90
N PHE A 54 -0.28 -0.33 -6.96
CA PHE A 54 -1.45 -1.03 -6.41
C PHE A 54 -2.27 -1.75 -7.49
N SER A 55 -1.74 -1.93 -8.69
CA SER A 55 -2.44 -2.70 -9.72
C SER A 55 -2.81 -4.11 -9.24
N GLY A 56 -4.08 -4.48 -9.44
CA GLY A 56 -4.66 -5.72 -8.93
C GLY A 56 -5.27 -5.62 -7.54
N MET A 57 -5.09 -4.51 -6.81
CA MET A 57 -5.72 -4.30 -5.51
C MET A 57 -7.14 -3.74 -5.68
N ARG A 58 -8.11 -4.38 -5.04
CA ARG A 58 -9.50 -3.89 -4.91
C ARG A 58 -9.74 -3.59 -3.44
N VAL A 59 -9.72 -2.33 -3.05
CA VAL A 59 -9.64 -1.92 -1.65
C VAL A 59 -10.96 -1.33 -1.20
N LEU A 60 -11.58 -1.94 -0.20
CA LEU A 60 -12.65 -1.28 0.55
C LEU A 60 -12.02 -0.33 1.58
N VAL A 61 -12.32 0.96 1.50
CA VAL A 61 -11.78 1.97 2.42
C VAL A 61 -12.76 2.20 3.56
N ASN A 62 -12.45 1.67 4.74
CA ASN A 62 -13.31 1.71 5.93
C ASN A 62 -12.67 2.51 7.07
N VAL A 63 -12.38 3.78 6.79
CA VAL A 63 -11.81 4.76 7.74
C VAL A 63 -12.69 6.01 7.80
N GLY A 64 -12.45 6.90 8.76
CA GLY A 64 -13.22 8.16 8.87
C GLY A 64 -13.16 8.99 7.58
N LYS A 65 -14.28 9.66 7.22
CA LYS A 65 -14.52 10.31 5.92
C LYS A 65 -13.32 11.12 5.40
N ASP A 66 -12.79 12.05 6.21
CA ASP A 66 -11.72 12.96 5.78
C ASP A 66 -10.39 12.25 5.49
N ARG A 67 -10.08 11.19 6.23
CA ARG A 67 -8.90 10.33 5.96
C ARG A 67 -9.18 9.39 4.78
N GLY A 68 -10.42 8.95 4.61
CA GLY A 68 -10.83 8.01 3.58
C GLY A 68 -10.53 8.53 2.18
N ASP A 69 -10.86 9.79 1.89
CA ASP A 69 -10.65 10.36 0.55
C ASP A 69 -9.17 10.53 0.19
N GLN A 70 -8.28 10.67 1.18
CA GLN A 70 -6.84 10.67 0.95
C GLN A 70 -6.35 9.29 0.51
N PHE A 71 -6.78 8.22 1.19
CA PHE A 71 -6.43 6.85 0.80
C PHE A 71 -7.03 6.46 -0.54
N LYS A 72 -8.28 6.84 -0.83
CA LYS A 72 -8.89 6.59 -2.14
C LYS A 72 -8.07 7.19 -3.27
N ARG A 73 -7.65 8.45 -3.13
CA ARG A 73 -6.79 9.13 -4.13
C ARG A 73 -5.45 8.40 -4.30
N LEU A 74 -4.81 8.01 -3.20
CA LEU A 74 -3.55 7.26 -3.23
C LEU A 74 -3.71 5.91 -3.95
N ILE A 75 -4.78 5.16 -3.63
CA ILE A 75 -5.07 3.86 -4.25
C ILE A 75 -5.27 4.02 -5.76
N LEU A 76 -6.09 4.98 -6.18
CA LEU A 76 -6.37 5.25 -7.59
C LEU A 76 -5.12 5.72 -8.34
N ALA A 77 -4.32 6.61 -7.75
CA ALA A 77 -3.06 7.06 -8.34
C ALA A 77 -2.04 5.92 -8.52
N GLY A 78 -2.06 4.94 -7.63
CA GLY A 78 -1.25 3.72 -7.76
C GLY A 78 -1.88 2.66 -8.67
N GLY A 79 -2.95 2.94 -9.40
CA GLY A 79 -3.58 1.97 -10.32
C GLY A 79 -4.40 0.87 -9.62
N GLY A 80 -4.73 1.05 -8.34
CA GLY A 80 -5.68 0.20 -7.62
C GLY A 80 -7.13 0.66 -7.79
N GLN A 81 -8.06 -0.15 -7.30
CA GLN A 81 -9.50 0.13 -7.36
C GLN A 81 -10.06 0.36 -5.96
N VAL A 82 -10.96 1.33 -5.82
CA VAL A 82 -11.72 1.56 -4.59
C VAL A 82 -13.07 0.87 -4.73
N VAL A 83 -13.38 -0.03 -3.80
CA VAL A 83 -14.63 -0.79 -3.76
C VAL A 83 -15.65 -0.07 -2.88
N SER A 84 -16.90 -0.08 -3.30
CA SER A 84 -18.04 0.46 -2.54
C SER A 84 -18.44 -0.49 -1.40
N LEU A 85 -19.30 -0.04 -0.48
CA LEU A 85 -19.86 -0.93 0.54
C LEU A 85 -20.84 -1.96 -0.05
N SER A 86 -21.49 -1.68 -1.18
CA SER A 86 -22.42 -2.61 -1.82
C SER A 86 -21.72 -3.81 -2.46
N ASP A 87 -20.49 -3.60 -2.94
CA ASP A 87 -19.72 -4.61 -3.69
C ASP A 87 -18.55 -5.17 -2.87
N TRP A 88 -18.63 -5.09 -1.54
CA TRP A 88 -17.49 -5.34 -0.64
C TRP A 88 -16.87 -6.73 -0.79
N GLN A 89 -17.64 -7.73 -1.20
CA GLN A 89 -17.16 -9.10 -1.42
C GLN A 89 -16.16 -9.19 -2.57
N THR A 90 -16.14 -8.18 -3.46
CA THR A 90 -15.15 -8.06 -4.53
C THR A 90 -13.84 -7.45 -4.03
N ALA A 91 -13.74 -6.98 -2.78
CA ALA A 91 -12.50 -6.44 -2.26
C ALA A 91 -11.44 -7.54 -2.07
N THR A 92 -10.19 -7.23 -2.41
CA THR A 92 -9.02 -8.05 -2.04
C THR A 92 -8.57 -7.76 -0.61
N MET A 93 -8.92 -6.58 -0.08
CA MET A 93 -8.60 -6.16 1.29
C MET A 93 -9.54 -5.04 1.75
N CYS A 94 -9.67 -4.92 3.07
CA CYS A 94 -10.38 -3.83 3.72
C CYS A 94 -9.39 -2.97 4.51
N LEU A 95 -9.24 -1.70 4.13
CA LEU A 95 -8.38 -0.75 4.83
C LEU A 95 -9.11 -0.17 6.04
N VAL A 96 -8.55 -0.34 7.23
CA VAL A 96 -9.17 0.10 8.48
C VAL A 96 -8.25 0.97 9.32
N ASP A 97 -8.86 1.80 10.16
CA ASP A 97 -8.18 2.51 11.24
C ASP A 97 -8.25 1.63 12.49
N PRO A 98 -7.15 0.99 12.94
CA PRO A 98 -7.17 0.06 14.08
C PRO A 98 -7.77 0.68 15.35
N SER A 99 -7.64 2.00 15.53
CA SER A 99 -8.18 2.73 16.68
C SER A 99 -9.71 2.92 16.63
N LYS A 100 -10.33 2.70 15.46
CA LYS A 100 -11.75 2.93 15.19
C LYS A 100 -12.44 1.70 14.58
N VAL A 101 -11.87 0.52 14.80
CA VAL A 101 -12.51 -0.75 14.44
C VAL A 101 -13.64 -0.97 15.46
N SER A 102 -14.84 -0.48 15.14
CA SER A 102 -16.04 -0.82 15.89
C SER A 102 -16.71 -2.06 15.29
N LEU A 103 -17.42 -2.80 16.15
CA LEU A 103 -18.26 -3.93 15.77
C LEU A 103 -19.56 -3.48 15.08
N ASP A 104 -19.94 -2.22 15.23
CA ASP A 104 -21.21 -1.64 14.72
C ASP A 104 -21.14 -1.14 13.27
N LYS A 105 -20.16 -1.63 12.52
CA LYS A 105 -20.05 -1.30 11.10
C LYS A 105 -20.99 -2.17 10.27
N PRO A 106 -21.45 -1.68 9.10
CA PRO A 106 -22.42 -2.41 8.27
C PRO A 106 -21.94 -3.79 7.82
N ILE A 107 -20.63 -4.05 7.87
CA ILE A 107 -20.03 -5.36 7.57
C ILE A 107 -19.16 -5.75 8.77
N SER A 108 -19.46 -6.92 9.36
CA SER A 108 -18.72 -7.44 10.51
C SER A 108 -17.35 -8.01 10.10
N LEU A 109 -16.41 -8.06 11.04
CA LEU A 109 -15.11 -8.73 10.82
C LEU A 109 -15.28 -10.22 10.47
N ALA A 110 -16.32 -10.87 11.00
CA ALA A 110 -16.67 -12.25 10.65
C ALA A 110 -17.03 -12.39 9.16
N SER A 111 -17.78 -11.43 8.60
CA SER A 111 -18.12 -11.44 7.18
C SER A 111 -16.88 -11.33 6.30
N PHE A 112 -15.95 -10.43 6.63
CA PHE A 112 -14.66 -10.33 5.94
C PHE A 112 -13.83 -11.62 6.06
N ALA A 113 -13.78 -12.22 7.25
CA ALA A 113 -13.02 -13.44 7.51
C ALA A 113 -13.54 -14.63 6.69
N THR A 114 -14.86 -14.85 6.65
CA THR A 114 -15.49 -15.91 5.85
C THR A 114 -15.22 -15.77 4.35
N HIS A 115 -15.03 -14.54 3.86
CA HIS A 115 -14.72 -14.25 2.46
C HIS A 115 -13.21 -14.13 2.17
N ASN A 116 -12.34 -14.40 3.16
CA ASN A 116 -10.88 -14.26 3.06
C ASN A 116 -10.43 -12.85 2.66
N ILE A 117 -11.13 -11.82 3.13
CA ILE A 117 -10.80 -10.41 2.86
C ILE A 117 -10.10 -9.84 4.09
N PRO A 118 -8.75 -9.75 4.11
CA PRO A 118 -8.02 -9.25 5.28
C PRO A 118 -8.36 -7.79 5.58
N CYS A 119 -8.66 -7.50 6.84
CA CYS A 119 -8.74 -6.13 7.36
C CYS A 119 -7.33 -5.67 7.78
N VAL A 120 -6.74 -4.72 7.05
CA VAL A 120 -5.35 -4.26 7.25
C VAL A 120 -5.31 -2.80 7.70
N PRO A 121 -4.32 -2.40 8.53
CA PRO A 121 -4.19 -1.03 8.99
C PRO A 121 -3.89 -0.09 7.83
N THR A 122 -4.31 1.18 7.95
CA THR A 122 -3.95 2.24 6.98
C THR A 122 -2.46 2.33 6.64
N LEU A 123 -1.57 1.99 7.59
CA LEU A 123 -0.12 1.98 7.40
C LEU A 123 0.35 0.97 6.33
N PHE A 124 -0.44 -0.09 6.06
CA PHE A 124 -0.11 -1.12 5.07
C PHE A 124 0.25 -0.52 3.70
N LEU A 125 -0.48 0.50 3.24
CA LEU A 125 -0.20 1.12 1.94
C LEU A 125 1.15 1.85 1.93
N ASN A 126 1.55 2.45 3.05
CA ASN A 126 2.87 3.08 3.17
C ASN A 126 3.98 2.02 3.19
N ASP A 127 3.82 1.00 4.02
CA ASP A 127 4.78 -0.11 4.12
C ASP A 127 4.96 -0.81 2.77
N TYR A 128 3.87 -1.03 2.03
CA TYR A 128 3.89 -1.60 0.68
C TYR A 128 4.66 -0.74 -0.33
N LEU A 129 4.58 0.58 -0.22
CA LEU A 129 5.33 1.49 -1.08
C LEU A 129 6.79 1.55 -0.70
N VAL A 130 7.11 1.54 0.59
CA VAL A 130 8.43 1.92 1.11
C VAL A 130 9.33 0.70 1.33
N MET A 131 8.83 -0.36 1.96
CA MET A 131 9.64 -1.54 2.31
C MET A 131 10.20 -2.22 1.05
N ASP A 132 11.42 -2.78 1.18
CA ASP A 132 12.06 -3.53 0.09
C ASP A 132 11.25 -4.77 -0.30
N THR A 133 10.71 -5.47 0.69
CA THR A 133 9.78 -6.57 0.51
C THR A 133 8.38 -6.09 0.87
N PRO A 134 7.44 -6.04 -0.09
CA PRO A 134 6.08 -5.65 0.20
C PRO A 134 5.44 -6.59 1.25
N PRO A 135 4.72 -6.05 2.24
CA PRO A 135 4.12 -6.85 3.29
C PRO A 135 2.96 -7.69 2.74
N SER A 136 2.74 -8.87 3.33
CA SER A 136 1.59 -9.72 3.03
C SER A 136 0.32 -9.15 3.66
N MET A 137 -0.76 -9.03 2.89
CA MET A 137 -2.04 -8.51 3.40
C MET A 137 -2.57 -9.35 4.58
N SER A 138 -2.47 -10.68 4.50
CA SER A 138 -2.92 -11.58 5.56
C SER A 138 -2.06 -11.47 6.82
N GLU A 139 -0.74 -11.31 6.67
CA GLU A 139 0.17 -11.15 7.80
C GLU A 139 0.06 -9.76 8.43
N SER A 140 -0.26 -8.72 7.64
CA SER A 140 -0.51 -7.37 8.12
C SER A 140 -1.91 -7.16 8.67
N ALA A 141 -2.80 -8.17 8.60
CA ALA A 141 -4.15 -8.03 9.10
C ALA A 141 -4.18 -7.68 10.60
N ILE A 142 -5.14 -6.85 11.00
CA ILE A 142 -5.29 -6.39 12.37
C ILE A 142 -5.53 -7.59 13.33
N PRO A 143 -5.09 -7.51 14.60
CA PRO A 143 -5.27 -8.59 15.56
C PRO A 143 -6.71 -9.08 15.71
N GLN A 144 -7.68 -8.17 15.68
CA GLN A 144 -9.11 -8.47 15.81
C GLN A 144 -9.61 -9.36 14.67
N TYR A 145 -9.17 -9.09 13.43
CA TYR A 145 -9.52 -9.92 12.27
C TYR A 145 -8.91 -11.32 12.39
N LYS A 146 -7.63 -11.40 12.81
CA LYS A 146 -6.93 -12.67 13.00
C LYS A 146 -7.56 -13.52 14.11
N GLU A 147 -8.07 -12.89 15.17
CA GLU A 147 -8.82 -13.56 16.24
C GLU A 147 -10.09 -14.20 15.70
N VAL A 148 -10.90 -13.43 14.96
CA VAL A 148 -12.14 -13.94 14.34
C VAL A 148 -11.83 -15.09 13.38
N CYS A 149 -10.76 -14.99 12.58
CA CYS A 149 -10.33 -16.08 11.71
C CYS A 149 -9.95 -17.36 12.46
N ARG A 150 -9.42 -17.26 13.68
CA ARG A 150 -9.08 -18.42 14.52
C ARG A 150 -10.35 -19.07 15.07
N GLN A 151 -11.32 -18.27 15.51
CA GLN A 151 -12.61 -18.74 16.03
C GLN A 151 -13.50 -19.40 14.97
N LEU A 152 -13.39 -19.00 13.70
CA LEU A 152 -14.14 -19.65 12.61
C LEU A 152 -13.55 -21.00 12.17
N LYS A 153 -12.31 -21.31 12.59
CA LYS A 153 -11.61 -22.56 12.25
C LYS A 153 -11.69 -23.62 13.36
N SER A 154 -12.13 -23.24 14.55
CA SER A 154 -12.41 -24.13 15.68
C SER A 154 -13.81 -24.71 15.56
#